data_AF-A0A8I1GG64-F1
#
_entry.id   AF-A0A8I1GG64-F1
#
_cell.length_a   1.000
_cell.length_b   1.000
_cell.length_c   1.000
_cell.angle_alpha   90.00
_cell.angle_beta   90.00
_cell.angle_gamma   90.00
#
_symmetry.space_group_name_H-M   'P 1'
#
loop_
_entity.id
_entity.type
_entity.pdbx_description
1 polymer ?
#
loop_
_entity_poly.entity_id
_entity_poly.type
_entity_poly.pdbx_seq_one_letter_code
_entity_poly.pdbx_strand_id
1 'polypeptide(L)'
;MQEAPRKQNDIGGSPAGVIEFTGRESLPWQDRVEALLTLVQHPARGLFTPDDMRRRIDNAAAEGATYHERAVVALANALLERGVVTGDQLADALEAVSKQGRP
;
A
#
# COMPACT_ATOMS: atom_id res chain seq x y z
N MET A 1 11.81 32.12 -7.62
CA MET A 1 11.57 30.88 -6.86
C MET A 1 11.19 29.83 -7.90
N GLN A 2 11.95 28.75 -8.06
CA GLN A 2 11.56 27.67 -8.97
C GLN A 2 10.39 26.90 -8.32
N GLU A 3 9.34 26.61 -9.09
CA GLU A 3 8.24 25.76 -8.64
C GLU A 3 8.77 24.36 -8.34
N ALA A 4 8.37 23.81 -7.19
CA ALA A 4 8.67 22.42 -6.86
C ALA A 4 7.97 21.48 -7.87
N PRO A 5 8.60 20.36 -8.25
CA PRO A 5 7.97 19.41 -9.14
C PRO A 5 6.67 18.87 -8.54
N ARG A 6 5.61 18.83 -9.36
CA ARG A 6 4.28 18.33 -8.99
C ARG A 6 4.36 16.86 -8.56
N LYS A 7 3.79 16.52 -7.41
CA LYS A 7 3.71 15.13 -6.93
C LYS A 7 2.68 14.32 -7.72
N GLN A 8 2.88 13.02 -7.85
CA GLN A 8 1.98 12.14 -8.61
C GLN A 8 0.54 12.11 -8.08
N ASN A 9 0.35 12.29 -6.77
CA ASN A 9 -0.96 12.32 -6.14
C ASN A 9 -1.65 13.69 -6.21
N ASP A 10 -0.95 14.73 -6.65
CA ASP A 10 -1.46 16.10 -6.73
C ASP A 10 -2.19 16.32 -8.06
N ILE A 11 -3.24 15.55 -8.33
CA ILE A 11 -3.95 15.56 -9.63
C ILE A 11 -5.20 16.45 -9.65
N GLY A 12 -5.48 17.17 -8.55
CA GLY A 12 -6.64 18.05 -8.44
C GLY A 12 -6.66 19.11 -9.55
N GLY A 13 -7.79 19.27 -10.23
CA GLY A 13 -7.95 20.24 -11.32
C GLY A 13 -7.33 19.83 -12.67
N SER A 14 -6.68 18.67 -12.76
CA SER A 14 -6.24 18.13 -14.06
C SER A 14 -7.43 17.72 -14.93
N PRO A 15 -7.35 17.85 -16.27
CA PRO A 15 -8.32 17.25 -17.18
C PRO A 15 -8.44 15.75 -16.94
N ALA A 16 -9.68 15.27 -16.83
CA ALA A 16 -10.01 13.84 -16.69
C ALA A 16 -11.16 13.49 -17.63
N GLY A 17 -11.20 12.24 -18.08
CA GLY A 17 -12.32 11.71 -18.86
C GLY A 17 -13.57 11.47 -18.00
N VAL A 18 -14.68 11.15 -18.67
CA VAL A 18 -15.89 10.68 -17.98
C VAL A 18 -15.59 9.36 -17.27
N ILE A 19 -16.01 9.26 -16.00
CA ILE A 19 -15.84 8.04 -15.20
C ILE A 19 -17.14 7.25 -15.24
N GLU A 20 -17.07 5.98 -15.63
CA GLU A 20 -18.14 5.02 -15.40
C GLU A 20 -17.96 4.37 -14.03
N PHE A 21 -18.90 4.64 -13.12
CA PHE A 21 -18.91 4.00 -11.80
C PHE A 21 -19.40 2.57 -11.93
N THR A 22 -18.47 1.65 -12.15
CA THR A 22 -18.74 0.22 -12.05
C THR A 22 -18.47 -0.24 -10.62
N GLY A 23 -19.45 -0.89 -9.99
CA GLY A 23 -19.21 -1.57 -8.73
C GLY A 23 -18.25 -2.73 -8.99
N ARG A 24 -17.05 -2.69 -8.40
CA ARG A 24 -16.10 -3.79 -8.44
C ARG A 24 -16.11 -4.48 -7.08
N GLU A 25 -16.31 -5.79 -7.07
CA GLU A 25 -16.12 -6.59 -5.85
C GLU A 25 -14.65 -6.57 -5.44
N SER A 26 -14.41 -6.40 -4.14
CA SER A 26 -13.07 -6.52 -3.57
C SER A 26 -12.59 -7.95 -3.67
N LEU A 27 -11.32 -8.15 -4.01
CA LEU A 27 -10.71 -9.47 -3.92
C LEU A 27 -10.36 -9.76 -2.45
N PRO A 28 -10.46 -11.01 -1.96
CA PRO A 28 -10.20 -11.31 -0.55
C PRO A 28 -8.82 -10.87 -0.04
N TRP A 29 -7.80 -10.79 -0.90
CA TRP A 29 -6.48 -10.29 -0.52
C TRP A 29 -6.45 -8.77 -0.35
N GLN A 30 -7.28 -8.02 -1.09
CA GLN A 30 -7.40 -6.57 -0.97
C GLN A 30 -8.00 -6.21 0.39
N ASP A 31 -9.04 -6.93 0.81
CA ASP A 31 -9.63 -6.79 2.14
C ASP A 31 -8.61 -7.09 3.25
N ARG A 32 -7.74 -8.09 3.06
CA ARG A 32 -6.65 -8.39 4.01
C ARG A 32 -5.64 -7.25 4.10
N VAL A 33 -5.27 -6.65 2.97
CA VAL A 33 -4.35 -5.49 2.95
C VAL A 33 -4.98 -4.32 3.70
N GLU A 34 -6.25 -4.02 3.46
CA GLU A 34 -6.96 -2.94 4.16
C GLU A 34 -7.09 -3.20 5.67
N ALA A 35 -7.37 -4.45 6.06
CA ALA A 35 -7.41 -4.85 7.46
C ALA A 35 -6.03 -4.71 8.15
N LEU A 36 -4.95 -5.08 7.47
CA LEU A 36 -3.59 -4.91 7.98
C LEU A 36 -3.21 -3.43 8.12
N LEU A 37 -3.54 -2.60 7.12
CA LEU A 37 -3.36 -1.15 7.20
C LEU A 37 -4.10 -0.58 8.41
N THR A 38 -5.36 -0.96 8.60
CA THR A 38 -6.17 -0.54 9.76
C THR A 38 -5.52 -0.97 11.07
N LEU A 39 -5.04 -2.22 11.16
CA LEU A 39 -4.42 -2.77 12.37
C LEU A 39 -3.14 -2.02 12.77
N VAL A 40 -2.24 -1.75 11.82
CA VAL A 40 -0.96 -1.09 12.13
C VAL A 40 -1.12 0.40 12.47
N GLN A 41 -2.20 1.02 11.98
CA GLN A 41 -2.56 2.42 12.28
C GLN A 41 -3.46 2.56 13.51
N HIS A 42 -4.06 1.46 13.98
CA HIS A 42 -4.97 1.49 15.12
C HIS A 42 -4.27 2.08 16.35
N PRO A 43 -4.91 2.98 17.13
CA PRO A 43 -4.26 3.66 18.26
C PRO A 43 -3.64 2.72 19.30
N ALA A 44 -4.23 1.53 19.51
CA ALA A 44 -3.70 0.51 20.41
C ALA A 44 -2.44 -0.24 19.90
N ARG A 45 -2.03 -0.01 18.65
CA ARG A 45 -0.77 -0.50 18.07
C ARG A 45 0.16 0.68 17.79
N GLY A 46 -0.37 1.74 17.18
CA GLY A 46 0.33 2.99 16.95
C GLY A 46 1.65 2.84 16.20
N LEU A 47 1.77 1.83 15.33
CA LEU A 47 3.01 1.57 14.60
C LEU A 47 3.25 2.66 13.57
N PHE A 48 2.19 3.12 12.90
CA PHE A 48 2.22 4.18 11.90
C PHE A 48 1.02 5.11 12.08
N THR A 49 1.15 6.36 11.62
CA THR A 49 0.03 7.27 11.47
C THR A 49 -0.60 7.14 10.08
N PRO A 50 -1.87 7.54 9.90
CA PRO A 50 -2.48 7.59 8.58
C PRO A 50 -1.70 8.43 7.57
N ASP A 51 -1.18 9.58 7.98
CA ASP A 51 -0.36 10.44 7.12
C ASP A 51 0.97 9.80 6.72
N ASP A 52 1.60 9.03 7.63
CA ASP A 52 2.82 8.29 7.31
C ASP A 52 2.57 7.22 6.26
N MET A 53 1.55 6.38 6.48
CA MET A 53 1.22 5.33 5.52
C MET A 53 0.76 5.89 4.18
N ARG A 54 -0.06 6.95 4.16
CA ARG A 54 -0.47 7.60 2.91
C ARG A 54 0.74 8.07 2.10
N ARG A 55 1.69 8.76 2.75
CA ARG A 55 2.92 9.23 2.09
C ARG A 55 3.71 8.07 1.49
N ARG A 56 3.83 6.95 2.21
CA ARG A 56 4.55 5.76 1.75
C ARG A 56 3.86 5.10 0.56
N ILE A 57 2.54 4.96 0.59
CA ILE A 57 1.73 4.38 -0.49
C ILE A 57 1.81 5.23 -1.76
N ASP A 58 1.72 6.56 -1.61
CA ASP A 58 1.82 7.49 -2.74
C ASP A 58 3.21 7.48 -3.37
N ASN A 59 4.26 7.27 -2.57
CA ASN A 59 5.64 7.14 -3.05
C ASN A 59 5.97 5.75 -3.60
N ALA A 60 5.19 4.71 -3.28
CA ALA A 60 5.34 3.36 -3.83
C ALA A 60 4.71 3.22 -5.23
N ALA A 61 4.36 4.33 -5.88
CA ALA A 61 3.64 4.36 -7.14
C ALA A 61 4.53 3.97 -8.33
N ALA A 62 4.41 2.70 -8.72
CA ALA A 62 4.72 2.26 -10.08
C ALA A 62 3.54 2.57 -11.01
N GLU A 63 3.83 3.00 -12.24
CA GLU A 63 2.80 3.22 -13.26
C GLU A 63 2.01 1.92 -13.51
N GLY A 64 0.68 2.03 -13.55
CA GLY A 64 -0.21 0.88 -13.76
C GLY A 64 -0.53 0.04 -12.51
N ALA A 65 0.16 0.23 -11.38
CA ALA A 65 -0.15 -0.49 -10.15
C ALA A 65 -1.48 -0.02 -9.54
N THR A 66 -2.30 -0.98 -9.10
CA THR A 66 -3.51 -0.73 -8.33
C THR A 66 -3.17 -0.17 -6.93
N TYR A 67 -4.15 0.45 -6.27
CA TYR A 67 -3.98 0.96 -4.91
C TYR A 67 -3.49 -0.13 -3.94
N HIS A 68 -4.12 -1.30 -3.95
CA HIS A 68 -3.80 -2.39 -3.03
C HIS A 68 -2.39 -2.98 -3.26
N GLU A 69 -1.91 -3.00 -4.51
CA GLU A 69 -0.53 -3.39 -4.83
C GLU A 69 0.49 -2.39 -4.26
N ARG A 70 0.23 -1.08 -4.41
CA ARG A 70 1.08 -0.06 -3.76
C ARG A 70 1.04 -0.19 -2.24
N ALA A 71 -0.15 -0.44 -1.69
CA ALA A 71 -0.37 -0.58 -0.26
C ALA A 71 0.41 -1.74 0.37
N VAL A 72 0.37 -2.93 -0.26
CA VAL A 72 1.07 -4.10 0.29
C VAL A 72 2.59 -3.93 0.24
N VAL A 73 3.13 -3.33 -0.83
CA VAL A 73 4.57 -3.04 -0.96
C VAL A 73 5.00 -1.98 0.05
N ALA A 74 4.25 -0.87 0.16
CA ALA A 74 4.54 0.18 1.13
C ALA A 74 4.49 -0.34 2.58
N LEU A 75 3.52 -1.19 2.91
CA LEU A 75 3.40 -1.81 4.22
C LEU A 75 4.58 -2.75 4.52
N ALA A 76 4.94 -3.63 3.59
CA ALA A 76 6.09 -4.53 3.76
C ALA A 76 7.38 -3.76 4.03
N ASN A 77 7.65 -2.72 3.22
CA ASN A 77 8.82 -1.87 3.41
C ASN A 77 8.78 -1.13 4.75
N ALA A 78 7.63 -0.59 5.15
CA ALA A 78 7.49 0.11 6.43
C ALA A 78 7.76 -0.81 7.63
N LEU A 79 7.29 -2.06 7.58
CA LEU A 79 7.52 -3.05 8.63
C LEU A 79 8.99 -3.48 8.70
N LEU A 80 9.67 -3.61 7.56
CA LEU A 80 11.10 -3.88 7.47
C LEU A 80 11.93 -2.72 8.03
N GLU A 81 11.65 -1.49 7.58
CA GLU A 81 12.34 -0.28 8.05
C GLU A 81 12.25 -0.10 9.57
N ARG A 82 11.10 -0.48 10.16
CA ARG A 82 10.85 -0.37 11.60
C ARG A 82 11.34 -1.59 12.39
N GLY A 83 11.82 -2.62 11.72
CA GLY A 83 12.29 -3.87 12.33
C GLY A 83 11.17 -4.72 12.96
N VAL A 84 9.91 -4.50 12.57
CA VAL A 84 8.77 -5.31 13.03
C VAL A 84 8.84 -6.72 12.42
N VAL A 85 9.33 -6.80 11.18
CA VAL A 85 9.71 -8.04 10.51
C VAL A 85 11.13 -7.92 9.99
N THR A 86 11.85 -9.03 9.91
CA THR A 86 13.16 -9.09 9.26
C THR A 86 13.03 -9.52 7.80
N GLY A 87 14.09 -9.30 7.01
CA GLY A 87 14.16 -9.80 5.64
C GLY A 87 14.02 -11.32 5.57
N ASP A 88 14.67 -12.05 6.48
CA ASP A 88 14.60 -13.52 6.55
C ASP A 88 13.18 -13.99 6.88
N GLN A 89 12.51 -13.38 7.86
CA GLN A 89 11.12 -13.71 8.20
C GLN A 89 10.16 -13.49 7.03
N LEU A 90 10.36 -12.41 6.27
CA LEU A 90 9.55 -12.14 5.10
C LEU A 90 9.83 -13.15 3.98
N ALA A 91 11.10 -13.48 3.73
CA ALA A 91 11.51 -14.46 2.73
C ALA A 91 10.93 -15.85 3.04
N ASP A 92 11.07 -16.31 4.30
CA ASP A 92 10.52 -17.59 4.77
C ASP A 92 9.00 -17.65 4.59
N ALA A 93 8.30 -16.56 4.92
CA ALA A 93 6.85 -16.47 4.75
C ALA A 93 6.43 -16.52 3.27
N LEU A 94 7.15 -15.82 2.39
CA LEU A 94 6.89 -15.85 0.95
C LEU A 94 7.14 -17.24 0.36
N GLU A 95 8.22 -17.92 0.76
CA GLU A 95 8.51 -19.28 0.33
C GLU A 95 7.41 -20.26 0.80
N ALA A 96 6.95 -20.12 2.06
CA ALA A 96 5.86 -20.93 2.59
C ALA A 96 4.56 -20.73 1.79
N VAL A 97 4.20 -19.49 1.46
CA VAL A 97 3.01 -19.19 0.64
C VAL A 97 3.16 -19.76 -0.77
N SER A 98 4.34 -19.62 -1.39
CA SER A 98 4.62 -20.18 -2.72
C SER A 98 4.50 -21.70 -2.76
N LYS A 99 4.94 -22.41 -1.71
CA LYS A 99 4.82 -23.87 -1.61
C LYS A 99 3.39 -24.34 -1.36
N GLN A 100 2.57 -23.55 -0.69
CA GLN A 100 1.17 -23.89 -0.41
C GLN A 100 0.27 -23.81 -1.65
N GLY A 101 0.73 -23.20 -2.75
CA GLY A 101 -0.04 -23.10 -3.99
C GLY A 101 -1.37 -22.37 -3.83
N ARG A 102 -1.49 -21.48 -2.83
CA ARG A 102 -2.67 -20.62 -2.72
C ARG A 102 -2.64 -19.65 -3.92
N PRO A 103 -3.74 -19.52 -4.66
CA PRO A 103 -3.81 -18.60 -5.80
C PRO A 103 -3.54 -17.16 -5.37
#